data_AF-A0A2E7D101-F1
#
_entry.id   AF-A0A2E7D101-F1
#
_cell.length_a   1.000
_cell.length_b   1.000
_cell.length_c   1.000
_cell.angle_alpha   90.00
_cell.angle_beta   90.00
_cell.angle_gamma   90.00
#
_symmetry.space_group_name_H-M   'P 1'
#
loop_
_entity.id
_entity.type
_entity.pdbx_description
1 polymer ?
#
loop_
_entity_poly.entity_id
_entity_poly.type
_entity_poly.pdbx_seq_one_letter_code
_entity_poly.pdbx_strand_id
1 'polypeptide(L)'
;MSDRPIESLPLRDLFNDAEKLTRELIDHYEHGLIPKADQLNRTALNDEVDDTGSLRHSASLLLESYEFARQLSKKLDKYYVAIDQSVAKITGET
;
A
#
# COMPACT_ATOMS: atom_id res chain seq x y z
N MET A 1 1.75 -22.77 -3.76
CA MET A 1 0.93 -22.42 -2.58
C MET A 1 -0.51 -22.43 -3.05
N SER A 2 -1.39 -23.18 -2.38
CA SER A 2 -2.77 -23.37 -2.82
C SER A 2 -3.49 -22.03 -2.92
N ASP A 3 -3.94 -21.70 -4.12
CA ASP A 3 -4.67 -20.48 -4.48
C ASP A 3 -6.11 -20.57 -3.94
N ARG A 4 -6.22 -20.64 -2.61
CA ARG A 4 -7.52 -20.67 -1.95
C ARG A 4 -8.11 -19.27 -2.01
N PRO A 5 -9.38 -19.12 -2.44
CA PRO A 5 -10.04 -17.83 -2.43
C PRO A 5 -9.96 -17.19 -1.04
N ILE A 6 -9.74 -15.88 -0.98
CA ILE A 6 -9.61 -15.13 0.28
C ILE A 6 -10.83 -15.35 1.18
N GLU A 7 -12.00 -15.55 0.59
CA GLU A 7 -13.28 -15.80 1.26
C GLU A 7 -13.35 -17.18 1.96
N SER A 8 -12.41 -18.08 1.64
CA SER A 8 -12.32 -19.41 2.26
C SER A 8 -11.37 -19.46 3.46
N LEU A 9 -10.70 -18.34 3.76
CA LEU A 9 -9.79 -18.25 4.90
C LEU A 9 -10.57 -18.11 6.22
N PRO A 10 -10.10 -18.72 7.32
CA PRO A 10 -10.62 -18.45 8.64
C PRO A 10 -10.53 -16.96 8.99
N LEU A 11 -11.52 -16.43 9.73
CA LEU A 11 -11.55 -15.01 10.13
C LEU A 11 -10.27 -14.56 10.84
N ARG A 12 -9.70 -15.41 11.69
CA ARG A 12 -8.42 -15.15 12.35
C ARG A 12 -7.28 -14.95 11.34
N ASP A 13 -7.24 -15.75 10.30
CA ASP A 13 -6.20 -15.66 9.27
C ASP A 13 -6.39 -14.40 8.40
N LEU A 14 -7.64 -14.04 8.11
CA LEU A 14 -7.96 -12.76 7.46
C LEU A 14 -7.44 -11.57 8.25
N PHE A 15 -7.68 -11.51 9.56
CA PHE A 15 -7.17 -10.44 10.42
C PHE A 15 -5.64 -10.43 10.48
N ASN A 16 -5.00 -11.59 10.65
CA ASN A 16 -3.54 -11.68 10.71
C ASN A 16 -2.88 -11.18 9.42
N ASP A 17 -3.44 -11.56 8.27
CA ASP A 17 -2.89 -11.17 6.98
C ASP A 17 -3.17 -9.70 6.66
N ALA A 18 -4.35 -9.18 7.02
CA ALA A 18 -4.64 -7.75 6.96
C ALA A 18 -3.67 -6.94 7.83
N GLU A 19 -3.38 -7.39 9.05
CA GLU A 19 -2.42 -6.74 9.95
C GLU A 19 -1.01 -6.71 9.34
N LYS A 20 -0.53 -7.84 8.80
CA LYS A 20 0.78 -7.91 8.12
C LYS A 20 0.87 -6.92 6.96
N LEU A 21 -0.13 -6.90 6.09
CA LEU A 21 -0.16 -5.98 4.96
C LEU A 21 -0.26 -4.52 5.40
N THR A 22 -0.96 -4.24 6.50
CA THR A 22 -1.02 -2.90 7.10
C THR A 22 0.35 -2.46 7.60
N ARG A 23 1.08 -3.34 8.30
CA ARG A 23 2.45 -3.07 8.76
C ARG A 23 3.41 -2.83 7.60
N GLU A 24 3.32 -3.65 6.55
CA GLU A 24 4.11 -3.49 5.32
C GLU A 24 3.80 -2.16 4.62
N LEU A 25 2.53 -1.75 4.59
CA LEU A 25 2.12 -0.47 4.01
C LEU A 25 2.65 0.73 4.81
N ILE A 26 2.59 0.66 6.14
CA ILE A 26 3.15 1.69 7.03
C ILE A 26 4.66 1.80 6.82
N ASP A 27 5.37 0.67 6.87
CA ASP A 27 6.82 0.63 6.65
C ASP A 27 7.21 1.24 5.30
N HIS A 28 6.47 0.92 4.24
CA HIS A 28 6.70 1.50 2.93
C HIS A 28 6.35 2.99 2.84
N TYR A 29 5.36 3.49 3.58
CA TYR A 29 5.12 4.92 3.66
C TYR A 29 6.29 5.65 4.33
N GLU A 30 6.75 5.14 5.47
CA GLU A 30 7.79 5.76 6.30
C GLU A 30 9.17 5.73 5.62
N HIS A 31 9.54 4.59 5.05
CA HIS A 31 10.88 4.38 4.50
C HIS A 31 10.94 4.49 2.97
N GLY A 32 9.79 4.44 2.31
CA GLY A 32 9.68 4.39 0.85
C GLY A 32 9.10 5.65 0.26
N LEU A 33 7.82 5.92 0.49
CA LEU A 33 7.07 6.93 -0.24
C LEU A 33 7.35 8.36 0.24
N ILE A 34 7.23 8.60 1.55
CA ILE A 34 7.41 9.94 2.14
C ILE A 34 8.81 10.48 1.85
N PRO A 35 9.91 9.72 2.07
CA PRO A 35 11.26 10.23 1.79
C PRO A 35 11.47 10.59 0.32
N LYS A 36 10.90 9.81 -0.62
CA LYS A 36 11.00 10.10 -2.06
C LYS A 36 10.21 11.35 -2.45
N ALA A 37 9.05 11.58 -1.82
CA ALA A 37 8.26 12.79 -2.03
C ALA A 37 9.02 14.03 -1.54
N ASP A 38 9.62 13.94 -0.35
CA ASP A 38 10.45 15.00 0.21
C ASP A 38 11.68 15.29 -0.66
N GLN A 39 12.33 14.24 -1.17
CA GLN A 39 13.46 14.38 -2.08
C GLN A 39 13.06 15.11 -3.37
N LEU A 40 11.96 14.68 -4.01
CA LEU A 40 11.46 15.33 -5.22
C LEU A 40 11.15 16.80 -4.98
N ASN A 41 10.50 17.12 -3.85
CA ASN A 41 10.18 18.49 -3.48
C ASN A 41 11.46 19.34 -3.31
N ARG A 42 12.49 18.82 -2.64
CA ARG A 42 13.79 19.50 -2.51
C ARG A 42 14.48 19.70 -3.87
N THR A 43 14.42 18.72 -4.76
CA THR A 43 14.98 18.83 -6.11
C THR A 43 14.23 19.87 -6.94
N ALA A 44 12.91 19.92 -6.85
CA ALA A 44 12.09 20.88 -7.58
C ALA A 44 12.25 22.33 -7.09
N LEU A 45 12.59 22.53 -5.82
CA LEU A 45 12.77 23.85 -5.20
C LEU A 45 14.20 24.41 -5.37
N ASN A 46 15.15 23.63 -5.86
CA ASN A 46 16.49 24.13 -6.15
C ASN A 46 16.53 24.77 -7.55
N ASP A 47 16.44 26.11 -7.59
CA ASP A 47 16.49 26.93 -8.82
C ASP A 47 17.77 26.76 -9.66
N GLU A 48 18.83 26.18 -9.10
CA GLU A 48 20.09 25.90 -9.82
C GLU A 48 20.06 24.60 -10.64
N VAL A 49 19.01 23.80 -10.51
CA VAL A 49 18.91 22.49 -11.19
C VAL A 49 18.15 22.66 -12.51
N ASP A 50 18.86 23.09 -13.56
CA ASP A 50 18.41 22.95 -14.97
C ASP A 50 18.50 21.48 -15.46
N ASP A 51 18.61 20.52 -14.53
CA ASP A 51 18.68 19.09 -14.82
C ASP A 51 17.28 18.46 -14.76
N THR A 52 16.52 18.70 -15.84
CA THR A 52 15.23 18.04 -16.08
C THR A 52 15.33 16.50 -16.09
N GLY A 53 16.54 15.92 -16.23
CA GLY A 53 16.77 14.49 -16.14
C GLY A 53 16.69 14.00 -14.70
N SER A 54 17.36 14.68 -13.77
CA SER A 54 17.30 14.38 -12.34
C SER A 54 15.89 14.52 -11.76
N LEU A 55 15.15 15.57 -12.14
CA LEU A 55 13.76 15.74 -11.70
C LEU A 55 12.85 14.61 -12.21
N ARG A 56 12.98 14.24 -13.49
CA ARG A 56 12.22 13.11 -14.09
C ARG A 56 12.56 11.79 -13.40
N HIS A 57 13.83 11.56 -13.08
CA HIS A 57 14.25 10.35 -12.39
C HIS A 57 13.63 10.26 -10.98
N SER A 58 13.71 11.33 -10.18
CA SER A 58 13.08 11.38 -8.86
C SER A 58 11.57 11.20 -8.92
N ALA A 59 10.90 11.79 -9.92
CA ALA A 59 9.47 11.58 -10.13
C ALA A 59 9.14 10.13 -10.49
N SER A 60 9.96 9.47 -11.33
CA SER A 60 9.79 8.05 -11.67
C SER A 60 9.87 7.16 -10.43
N LEU A 61 10.89 7.36 -9.58
CA LEU A 61 11.05 6.60 -8.35
C LEU A 61 9.87 6.80 -7.38
N LEU A 62 9.36 8.03 -7.30
CA LEU A 62 8.18 8.32 -6.48
C LEU A 62 6.93 7.60 -7.02
N LEU A 63 6.71 7.63 -8.34
CA LEU A 63 5.58 6.96 -8.98
C LEU A 63 5.62 5.44 -8.81
N GLU A 64 6.79 4.82 -8.94
CA GLU A 64 6.97 3.39 -8.66
C GLU A 64 6.62 3.05 -7.20
N SER A 65 7.13 3.86 -6.26
CA SER A 65 6.83 3.72 -4.84
C SER A 65 5.34 3.91 -4.55
N TYR A 66 4.68 4.85 -5.23
CA TYR A 66 3.26 5.09 -5.10
C TYR A 66 2.43 3.93 -5.64
N GLU A 67 2.79 3.37 -6.79
CA GLU A 67 2.06 2.25 -7.38
C GLU A 67 2.18 0.99 -6.51
N PHE A 68 3.33 0.75 -5.87
CA PHE A 68 3.47 -0.31 -4.88
C PHE A 68 2.49 -0.12 -3.70
N ALA A 69 2.47 1.07 -3.08
CA ALA A 69 1.57 1.39 -1.97
C ALA A 69 0.10 1.22 -2.38
N ARG A 70 -0.24 1.63 -3.60
CA ARG A 70 -1.58 1.51 -4.18
C ARG A 70 -1.98 0.04 -4.40
N GLN A 71 -1.09 -0.80 -4.90
CA GLN A 71 -1.36 -2.23 -5.06
C GLN A 71 -1.57 -2.93 -3.72
N LEU A 72 -0.75 -2.58 -2.73
CA LEU A 72 -0.88 -3.12 -1.38
C LEU A 72 -2.18 -2.69 -0.72
N SER A 73 -2.58 -1.42 -0.87
CA SER A 73 -3.86 -0.89 -0.39
C SER A 73 -5.05 -1.61 -1.05
N LYS A 74 -5.03 -1.81 -2.38
CA LYS A 74 -6.07 -2.58 -3.09
C LYS A 74 -6.15 -4.03 -2.61
N LYS A 75 -5.03 -4.63 -2.23
CA LYS A 75 -5.01 -5.98 -1.66
C LYS A 75 -5.64 -5.97 -0.27
N LEU A 76 -5.31 -4.99 0.55
CA LEU A 76 -5.86 -4.79 1.89
C LEU A 76 -7.38 -4.59 1.89
N ASP A 77 -7.91 -3.82 0.93
CA ASP A 77 -9.36 -3.64 0.74
C ASP A 77 -10.09 -4.97 0.58
N LYS A 78 -9.51 -5.94 -0.14
CA LYS A 78 -10.09 -7.28 -0.29
C LYS A 78 -10.18 -8.03 1.03
N TYR A 79 -9.16 -7.87 1.89
CA TYR A 79 -9.19 -8.46 3.23
C TYR A 79 -10.27 -7.81 4.09
N TYR A 80 -10.41 -6.49 4.06
CA TYR A 80 -11.46 -5.79 4.81
C TYR A 80 -12.86 -6.21 4.37
N VAL A 81 -13.12 -6.29 3.05
CA VAL A 81 -14.39 -6.79 2.53
C VAL A 81 -14.66 -8.23 2.98
N ALA A 82 -13.66 -9.11 2.94
CA ALA A 82 -13.81 -10.50 3.38
C ALA A 82 -14.05 -10.61 4.90
N ILE A 83 -13.42 -9.75 5.70
CA ILE A 83 -13.63 -9.65 7.14
C ILE A 83 -15.07 -9.20 7.42
N ASP A 84 -15.53 -8.11 6.80
CA ASP A 84 -16.88 -7.58 6.98
C ASP A 84 -17.93 -8.64 6.64
N GLN A 85 -17.78 -9.33 5.51
CA GLN A 85 -18.67 -10.44 5.12
C GLN A 85 -18.65 -11.60 6.11
N SER A 86 -17.48 -11.92 6.67
CA SER A 86 -17.35 -13.01 7.65
C SER A 86 -17.96 -12.64 8.99
N VAL A 87 -17.81 -11.39 9.43
CA VAL A 87 -18.40 -10.87 10.67
C VAL A 87 -19.92 -10.81 10.54
N ALA A 88 -20.45 -10.27 9.44
CA ALA A 88 -21.88 -10.21 9.14
C ALA A 88 -22.56 -11.60 9.23
N LYS A 89 -21.91 -12.63 8.69
CA LYS A 89 -22.38 -14.02 8.81
C LYS A 89 -22.42 -14.54 10.25
N ILE A 90 -21.51 -14.09 11.11
CA ILE A 90 -21.43 -14.52 12.51
C ILE A 90 -22.46 -13.76 13.36
N THR A 91 -22.64 -12.46 13.11
CA THR A 91 -23.55 -11.59 13.88
C THR A 91 -25.01 -11.72 13.44
N GLY A 92 -25.26 -12.26 12.25
CA GLY A 92 -26.62 -12.41 11.69
C GLY A 92 -27.15 -11.13 11.05
N GLU A 93 -26.28 -10.12 10.84
CA GLU A 93 -26.58 -8.93 10.06
C GLU A 93 -26.51 -9.31 8.58
N THR A 94 -27.65 -9.53 7.93
CA THR A 94 -27.76 -9.80 6.49
C THR A 94 -28.64 -8.77 5.82
#